data_AF-A0A5K1CEZ1-F1
#
_entry.id   AF-A0A5K1CEZ1-F1
#
_cell.length_a   1.000
_cell.length_b   1.000
_cell.length_c   1.000
_cell.angle_alpha   90.00
_cell.angle_beta   90.00
_cell.angle_gamma   90.00
#
_symmetry.space_group_name_H-M   'P 1'
#
loop_
_entity.id
_entity.type
_entity.pdbx_description
1 polymer ?
#
loop_
_entity_poly.entity_id
_entity_poly.type
_entity_poly.pdbx_seq_one_letter_code
_entity_poly.pdbx_strand_id
1 'polypeptide(L)' 'VGLIALLPRVVDLVGDRDVTVVAAGSIADARGYIASLALGAKGICMGT' A
#
# COMPACT_ATOMS: atom_id res chain seq x y z
N VAL A 1 6.34 -1.23 -13.66
CA VAL A 1 6.58 -1.12 -12.20
C VAL A 1 5.21 -1.03 -11.54
N GLY A 2 4.83 -2.00 -10.72
CA GLY A 2 3.50 -2.07 -10.09
C GLY A 2 3.47 -1.45 -8.69
N LEU A 3 2.26 -1.18 -8.18
CA LEU A 3 2.00 -0.60 -6.85
C LEU A 3 2.83 -1.25 -5.73
N ILE A 4 2.84 -2.58 -5.67
CA ILE A 4 3.49 -3.37 -4.62
C ILE A 4 5.00 -3.11 -4.54
N ALA A 5 5.65 -2.80 -5.67
CA ALA A 5 7.08 -2.50 -5.69
C ALA A 5 7.40 -1.09 -5.20
N LEU A 6 6.45 -0.15 -5.29
CA LEU A 6 6.64 1.26 -4.89
C LEU A 6 6.17 1.53 -3.45
N LEU A 7 5.21 0.76 -2.97
CA LEU A 7 4.56 0.99 -1.68
C LEU A 7 5.54 1.12 -0.49
N PRO A 8 6.53 0.23 -0.29
CA PRO A 8 7.43 0.33 0.86
C PRO A 8 8.24 1.64 0.85
N ARG A 9 8.71 2.06 -0.32
CA ARG A 9 9.47 3.32 -0.46
C ARG A 9 8.63 4.54 -0.08
N VAL A 10 7.34 4.54 -0.41
CA VAL A 10 6.44 5.63 -0.02
C VAL A 10 6.21 5.63 1.49
N VAL A 11 5.99 4.46 2.08
CA VAL A 11 5.83 4.30 3.53
C VAL A 11 7.08 4.81 4.27
N ASP A 12 8.27 4.41 3.85
CA ASP A 12 9.54 4.84 4.46
C ASP A 12 9.71 6.37 4.36
N LEU A 13 9.33 6.98 3.23
CA LEU A 13 9.48 8.41 3.00
C LEU A 13 8.57 9.28 3.89
N VAL A 14 7.44 8.73 4.33
CA VAL A 14 6.46 9.45 5.15
C VAL A 14 6.39 8.96 6.61
N GLY A 15 7.19 7.95 6.97
CA GLY A 15 7.16 7.30 8.29
C GLY A 15 7.36 8.26 9.47
N ASP A 16 8.19 9.28 9.30
CA ASP A 16 8.48 10.27 10.35
C ASP A 16 7.41 11.38 10.47
N ARG A 17 6.38 11.37 9.60
CA ARG A 17 5.46 12.50 9.41
C ARG A 17 4.04 12.24 9.90
N ASP A 18 3.80 11.12 10.58
CA ASP A 18 2.46 10.67 11.04
C ASP A 18 1.40 10.67 9.91
N VAL A 19 1.85 10.42 8.67
CA VAL A 19 0.98 10.38 7.49
C VAL A 19 0.48 8.96 7.29
N THR A 20 -0.84 8.80 7.22
CA THR A 20 -1.47 7.51 6.93
C THR A 20 -1.37 7.18 5.44
N VAL A 21 -0.88 5.99 5.11
CA VAL A 21 -0.77 5.48 3.74
C VAL A 21 -1.87 4.46 3.45
N VAL A 22 -2.60 4.66 2.34
CA VAL A 22 -3.61 3.73 1.81
C VAL A 22 -3.18 3.29 0.42
N ALA A 23 -3.10 1.98 0.18
CA ALA A 23 -2.67 1.45 -1.11
C ALA A 23 -3.84 1.36 -2.09
N ALA A 24 -3.65 1.78 -3.34
CA ALA A 24 -4.69 1.75 -4.37
C ALA A 24 -4.10 1.37 -5.73
N GLY A 25 -4.80 0.49 -6.46
CA GLY A 25 -4.44 0.10 -7.83
C GLY A 25 -4.23 -1.40 -8.01
N SER A 26 -5.06 -2.01 -8.86
CA SER A 26 -4.97 -3.42 -9.28
C SER A 26 -4.87 -4.43 -8.12
N ILE A 27 -5.48 -4.12 -6.98
CA ILE A 27 -5.65 -5.05 -5.86
C ILE A 27 -6.98 -5.76 -6.09
N ALA A 28 -6.93 -6.97 -6.65
CA ALA A 28 -8.12 -7.72 -7.06
C ALA A 28 -8.50 -8.88 -6.11
N ASP A 29 -7.62 -9.23 -5.16
CA ASP A 29 -7.82 -10.37 -4.28
C ASP A 29 -7.23 -10.16 -2.87
N ALA A 30 -7.47 -11.13 -2.00
CA ALA A 30 -6.97 -11.15 -0.63
C ALA A 30 -5.43 -11.12 -0.55
N ARG A 31 -4.71 -11.64 -1.56
CA ARG A 31 -3.24 -11.64 -1.56
C ARG A 31 -2.72 -10.22 -1.74
N GLY A 32 -3.31 -9.45 -2.65
CA GLY A 32 -2.99 -8.03 -2.84
C GLY A 32 -3.33 -7.19 -1.61
N TYR A 33 -4.43 -7.49 -0.93
CA TYR A 33 -4.78 -6.85 0.35
C TYR A 33 -3.74 -7.13 1.44
N ILE A 34 -3.43 -8.41 1.69
CA ILE A 34 -2.47 -8.80 2.74
C ILE A 34 -1.07 -8.28 2.41
N ALA A 35 -0.63 -8.37 1.16
CA ALA A 35 0.65 -7.81 0.74
C ALA A 35 0.73 -6.30 1.02
N SER A 36 -0.34 -5.56 0.76
CA SER A 36 -0.37 -4.10 0.99
C SER A 36 -0.25 -3.76 2.48
N LEU A 37 -0.94 -4.50 3.35
CA LEU A 37 -0.82 -4.31 4.80
C LEU A 37 0.57 -4.70 5.32
N ALA A 38 1.12 -5.81 4.84
CA ALA A 38 2.46 -6.28 5.23
C ALA A 38 3.56 -5.27 4.85
N LEU A 39 3.34 -4.48 3.80
CA LEU A 39 4.25 -3.45 3.33
C LEU A 39 4.06 -2.07 4.00
N GLY A 40 3.17 -1.98 4.99
CA GLY A 40 3.00 -0.78 5.82
C GLY A 40 1.82 0.12 5.45
N ALA A 41 0.98 -0.25 4.49
CA ALA A 41 -0.29 0.45 4.29
C ALA A 41 -1.23 0.20 5.47
N LYS A 42 -2.02 1.21 5.84
CA LYS A 42 -3.09 1.09 6.86
C LYS A 42 -4.41 0.59 6.30
N GLY A 43 -4.55 0.57 4.98
CA GLY A 43 -5.73 0.07 4.30
C GLY A 43 -5.51 0.02 2.80
N ILE A 44 -6.55 -0.41 2.09
CA ILE A 44 -6.59 -0.39 0.63
C ILE A 44 -7.82 0.37 0.14
N CYS A 45 -7.68 1.07 -0.98
CA CYS A 45 -8.81 1.55 -1.76
C CYS A 45 -8.98 0.61 -2.97
N MET A 46 -10.15 0.00 -3.07
CA MET A 46 -10.48 -0.87 -4.20
C MET A 46 -11.15 -0.09 -5.34
N GLY A 47 -10.65 -0.35 -6.54
CA GLY A 47 -11.25 0.00 -7.83
C GLY A 47 -11.26 -1.24 -8.72
N THR A 48 -11.30 -1.07 -10.03
CA THR A 48 -11.34 -2.16 -11.03
C THR A 48 -9.97 -2.72 -11.38
#